data_AF-A0A7V9DLN5-F1
#
_entry.id   AF-A0A7V9DLN5-F1
#
_cell.length_a   1.000
_cell.length_b   1.000
_cell.length_c   1.000
_cell.angle_alpha   90.00
_cell.angle_beta   90.00
_cell.angle_gamma   90.00
#
_symmetry.space_group_name_H-M   'P 1'
#
loop_
_entity.id
_entity.type
_entity.pdbx_description
1 polymer ?
#
loop_
_entity_poly.entity_id
_entity_poly.type
_entity_poly.pdbx_seq_one_letter_code
_entity_poly.pdbx_strand_id
1 'polypeptide(L)'
;HPQVMAAFDAGELSLDQVALAAKAPAYTDAEICGLAKLLTVQQLSMVVRKYPFTTDEEIARRAAAADGDTPLEVSAPEPSPGPVAVSSVSMGVDADGVGQVRGVLAPDEYRVFETAMREARDALFHGRDPDVTWADALIEICHRSLDTVAEPSRRDRFRINLYVDVDGTTTFADNWRVPDTVRDRLFCDGTITAVGLVGGVPVNVGRSQRIVPDRTRRLVEHRDLGCRVPGCSQSRWVQVHHIIHWDADNGPTETWNLICLCPRHHRLHHQGRLGITGNADLTTGTPGAVVFTDIRGSPLKPAADPAAPTSPPPEPAGRYVHPLGERLDRWAVHFNEPHPQRTS
;
A
#
# COMPACT_ATOMS: atom_id res chain seq x y z
N HIS A 1 19.78 -24.15 -17.04
CA HIS A 1 20.52 -22.92 -16.71
C HIS A 1 22.02 -23.16 -16.51
N PRO A 2 22.78 -23.50 -17.58
CA PRO A 2 24.22 -23.77 -17.46
C PRO A 2 25.06 -22.60 -16.90
N GLN A 3 24.78 -21.36 -17.29
CA GLN A 3 25.58 -20.20 -16.88
C GLN A 3 25.32 -19.80 -15.42
N VAL A 4 24.08 -19.93 -14.95
CA VAL A 4 23.75 -19.74 -13.52
C VAL A 4 24.43 -20.79 -12.66
N MET A 5 24.44 -22.05 -13.08
CA MET A 5 25.10 -23.14 -12.33
C MET A 5 26.62 -22.96 -12.30
N ALA A 6 27.24 -22.57 -13.41
CA ALA A 6 28.67 -22.26 -13.45
C ALA A 6 29.05 -21.09 -12.52
N ALA A 7 28.21 -20.06 -12.42
CA ALA A 7 28.43 -18.94 -11.50
C ALA A 7 28.24 -19.35 -10.02
N PHE A 8 27.36 -20.30 -9.73
CA PHE A 8 27.23 -20.88 -8.40
C PHE A 8 28.45 -21.73 -8.01
N ASP A 9 28.91 -22.60 -8.92
CA ASP A 9 30.10 -23.43 -8.70
C ASP A 9 31.37 -22.58 -8.52
N ALA A 10 31.40 -21.38 -9.13
CA ALA A 10 32.45 -20.37 -8.94
C ALA A 10 32.30 -19.54 -7.64
N GLY A 11 31.23 -19.74 -6.87
CA GLY A 11 30.95 -19.00 -5.62
C GLY A 11 30.46 -17.57 -5.82
N GLU A 12 30.05 -17.19 -7.04
CA GLU A 12 29.59 -15.84 -7.38
C GLU A 12 28.10 -15.63 -7.10
N LEU A 13 27.35 -16.71 -6.87
CA LEU A 13 25.92 -16.68 -6.55
C LEU A 13 25.64 -17.51 -5.29
N SER A 14 24.65 -17.08 -4.51
CA SER A 14 24.11 -17.88 -3.41
C SER A 14 23.12 -18.94 -3.91
N LEU A 15 22.90 -19.99 -3.11
CA LEU A 15 21.91 -21.03 -3.40
C LEU A 15 20.50 -20.44 -3.62
N ASP A 16 20.15 -19.40 -2.86
CA ASP A 16 18.86 -18.70 -2.98
C ASP A 16 18.76 -17.93 -4.31
N GLN A 17 19.85 -17.30 -4.77
CA GLN A 17 19.88 -16.64 -6.08
C GLN A 17 19.74 -17.65 -7.23
N VAL A 18 20.36 -18.82 -7.10
CA VAL A 18 20.24 -19.92 -8.08
C VAL A 18 18.81 -20.45 -8.15
N ALA A 19 18.19 -20.71 -6.99
CA ALA A 19 16.82 -21.21 -6.93
C ALA A 19 15.80 -20.22 -7.51
N LEU A 20 16.08 -18.91 -7.45
CA LEU A 20 15.26 -17.89 -8.07
C LEU A 20 15.54 -17.75 -9.57
N ALA A 21 16.81 -17.75 -9.98
CA ALA A 21 17.18 -17.67 -11.39
C ALA A 21 16.68 -18.87 -12.21
N ALA A 22 16.65 -20.07 -11.60
CA ALA A 22 16.12 -21.28 -12.22
C ALA A 22 14.61 -21.27 -12.51
N LYS A 23 13.86 -20.25 -12.01
CA LYS A 23 12.44 -20.07 -12.31
C LYS A 23 12.18 -19.28 -13.59
N ALA A 24 13.19 -18.65 -14.17
CA ALA A 24 13.07 -18.00 -15.46
C ALA A 24 13.19 -19.03 -16.60
N PRO A 25 12.72 -18.73 -17.82
CA PRO A 25 12.86 -19.63 -18.95
C PRO A 25 14.33 -19.91 -19.32
N ALA A 26 14.60 -21.08 -19.88
CA ALA A 26 15.96 -21.51 -20.21
C ALA A 26 16.68 -20.58 -21.21
N TYR A 27 15.95 -19.87 -22.08
CA TYR A 27 16.55 -18.95 -23.06
C TYR A 27 17.15 -17.69 -22.42
N THR A 28 16.76 -17.33 -21.19
CA THR A 28 17.26 -16.14 -20.49
C THR A 28 18.49 -16.41 -19.64
N ASP A 29 19.11 -17.59 -19.76
CA ASP A 29 20.12 -18.09 -18.82
C ASP A 29 21.32 -17.14 -18.64
N ALA A 30 21.82 -16.56 -19.73
CA ALA A 30 22.96 -15.65 -19.68
C ALA A 30 22.60 -14.31 -19.01
N GLU A 31 21.44 -13.77 -19.37
CA GLU A 31 20.97 -12.48 -18.92
C GLU A 31 20.56 -12.51 -17.45
N ILE A 32 19.89 -13.58 -17.02
CA ILE A 32 19.52 -13.75 -15.62
C ILE A 32 20.73 -14.03 -14.73
N CYS A 33 21.75 -14.73 -15.25
CA CYS A 33 23.02 -14.89 -14.55
C CYS A 33 23.70 -13.54 -14.34
N GLY A 34 23.75 -12.68 -15.37
CA GLY A 34 24.29 -11.32 -15.26
C GLY A 34 23.55 -10.47 -14.23
N LEU A 35 22.23 -10.51 -14.23
CA LEU A 35 21.40 -9.79 -13.25
C LEU A 35 21.54 -10.33 -11.83
N ALA A 36 21.62 -11.66 -11.66
CA ALA A 36 21.73 -12.29 -10.35
C ALA A 36 23.01 -11.87 -9.60
N LYS A 37 24.11 -11.61 -10.32
CA LYS A 37 25.36 -11.11 -9.75
C LYS A 37 25.27 -9.67 -9.23
N LEU A 38 24.34 -8.89 -9.77
CA LEU A 38 24.20 -7.47 -9.49
C LEU A 38 23.06 -7.15 -8.50
N LEU A 39 22.12 -8.09 -8.32
CA LEU A 39 20.90 -7.88 -7.56
C LEU A 39 20.87 -8.67 -6.25
N THR A 40 20.27 -8.07 -5.22
CA THR A 40 19.93 -8.80 -3.99
C THR A 40 18.90 -9.90 -4.26
N VAL A 41 18.85 -10.91 -3.38
CA VAL A 41 17.87 -12.03 -3.45
C VAL A 41 16.44 -11.51 -3.60
N GLN A 42 16.06 -10.47 -2.84
CA GLN A 42 14.71 -9.89 -2.89
C GLN A 42 14.43 -9.16 -4.21
N GLN A 43 15.41 -8.42 -4.75
CA GLN A 43 15.29 -7.76 -6.05
C GLN A 43 15.18 -8.78 -7.18
N LEU A 44 16.02 -9.82 -7.16
CA LEU A 44 15.98 -10.90 -8.15
C LEU A 44 14.62 -11.63 -8.12
N SER A 45 14.11 -11.96 -6.93
CA SER A 45 12.79 -12.57 -6.75
C SER A 45 11.67 -11.70 -7.33
N MET A 46 11.72 -10.38 -7.12
CA MET A 46 10.74 -9.45 -7.68
C MET A 46 10.80 -9.34 -9.20
N VAL A 47 12.00 -9.38 -9.79
CA VAL A 47 12.19 -9.36 -11.25
C VAL A 47 11.63 -10.64 -11.85
N VAL A 48 12.08 -11.81 -11.39
CA VAL A 48 11.65 -13.10 -11.96
C VAL A 48 10.16 -13.34 -11.79
N ARG A 49 9.56 -12.96 -10.66
CA ARG A 49 8.13 -13.18 -10.42
C ARG A 49 7.21 -12.27 -11.23
N LYS A 50 7.64 -11.05 -11.55
CA LYS A 50 6.78 -10.02 -12.18
C LYS A 50 7.13 -9.75 -13.64
N TYR A 51 8.20 -10.31 -14.18
CA TYR A 51 8.55 -10.15 -15.59
C TYR A 51 7.66 -11.05 -16.46
N PRO A 52 6.97 -10.51 -17.49
CA PRO A 52 6.10 -11.28 -18.35
C PRO A 52 6.94 -12.03 -19.38
N PHE A 53 7.49 -13.18 -19.00
CA PHE A 53 8.25 -14.01 -19.92
C PHE A 53 7.38 -14.53 -21.05
N THR A 54 7.91 -14.48 -22.27
CA THR A 54 7.30 -15.07 -23.45
C THR A 54 7.24 -16.57 -23.28
N THR A 55 6.06 -17.16 -23.47
CA THR A 55 5.85 -18.59 -23.32
C THR A 55 6.33 -19.34 -24.57
N ASP A 56 6.71 -20.60 -24.40
CA ASP A 56 7.16 -21.46 -25.50
C ASP A 56 6.10 -21.56 -26.61
N GLU A 57 4.81 -21.53 -26.25
CA GLU A 57 3.68 -21.56 -27.18
C GLU A 57 3.56 -20.27 -28.03
N GLU A 58 3.92 -19.12 -27.46
CA GLU A 58 3.90 -17.84 -28.17
C GLU A 58 5.14 -17.68 -29.08
N ILE A 59 6.30 -18.17 -28.63
CA ILE A 59 7.51 -18.27 -29.45
C ILE A 59 7.23 -19.18 -30.67
N ALA A 60 6.59 -20.33 -30.47
CA ALA A 60 6.23 -21.24 -31.57
C ALA A 60 5.25 -20.63 -32.57
N ARG A 61 4.22 -19.89 -32.09
CA ARG A 61 3.28 -19.15 -32.97
C ARG A 61 3.97 -18.09 -33.82
N ARG A 62 4.93 -17.35 -33.25
CA ARG A 62 5.66 -16.29 -33.97
C ARG A 62 6.64 -16.86 -35.00
N ALA A 63 7.32 -17.96 -34.68
CA ALA A 63 8.18 -18.66 -35.64
C ALA A 63 7.37 -19.13 -36.88
N ALA A 64 6.16 -19.67 -36.66
CA ALA A 64 5.27 -20.07 -37.75
C ALA A 64 4.78 -18.90 -38.63
N ALA A 65 4.71 -17.68 -38.08
CA ALA A 65 4.32 -16.48 -38.82
C ALA A 65 5.48 -15.85 -39.63
N ALA A 66 6.74 -16.12 -39.24
CA ALA A 66 7.93 -15.56 -39.87
C ALA A 66 8.33 -16.26 -41.19
N ASP A 67 7.77 -17.43 -41.50
CA ASP A 67 8.00 -18.17 -42.74
C ASP A 67 7.19 -17.65 -43.95
N GLY A 68 6.31 -16.65 -43.76
CA GLY A 68 5.57 -15.99 -44.83
C GLY A 68 6.36 -14.85 -45.47
N ASP A 69 7.07 -15.13 -46.57
CA ASP A 69 7.91 -14.14 -47.28
C ASP A 69 7.06 -13.22 -48.18
N THR A 70 6.89 -11.95 -47.78
CA THR A 70 6.53 -10.87 -48.72
C THR A 70 7.14 -9.55 -48.22
N PRO A 71 8.04 -8.90 -48.99
CA PRO A 71 8.64 -7.64 -48.55
C PRO A 71 7.64 -6.50 -48.75
N LEU A 72 7.27 -5.82 -47.67
CA LEU A 72 6.58 -4.53 -47.72
C LEU A 72 7.57 -3.43 -47.32
N GLU A 73 7.84 -2.51 -48.25
CA GLU A 73 8.47 -1.23 -47.96
C GLU A 73 7.63 -0.50 -46.90
N VAL A 74 8.19 -0.31 -45.71
CA VAL A 74 7.54 0.45 -44.65
C VAL A 74 7.81 1.93 -44.88
N SER A 75 7.01 2.55 -45.73
CA SER A 75 6.69 3.97 -45.52
C SER A 75 6.00 4.06 -44.16
N ALA A 76 6.57 4.83 -43.23
CA ALA A 76 5.96 5.06 -41.93
C ALA A 76 4.51 5.52 -42.15
N PRO A 77 3.49 4.78 -41.67
CA PRO A 77 2.13 5.24 -41.81
C PRO A 77 2.00 6.53 -40.99
N GLU A 78 1.55 7.61 -41.63
CA GLU A 78 1.05 8.76 -40.88
C GLU A 78 0.02 8.22 -39.87
N PRO A 79 0.08 8.64 -38.60
CA PRO A 79 -0.78 8.09 -37.57
C PRO A 79 -2.23 8.39 -37.95
N SER A 80 -2.91 7.38 -38.50
CA SER A 80 -4.36 7.44 -38.61
C SER A 80 -4.88 7.62 -37.18
N PRO A 81 -5.82 8.55 -36.93
CA PRO A 81 -6.40 8.68 -35.61
C PRO A 81 -7.17 7.39 -35.33
N GLY A 82 -6.50 6.44 -34.66
CA GLY A 82 -7.14 5.26 -34.12
C GLY A 82 -8.27 5.69 -33.18
N PRO A 83 -9.29 4.85 -32.97
CA PRO A 83 -10.38 5.19 -32.07
C PRO A 83 -9.78 5.58 -30.72
N VAL A 84 -10.05 6.81 -30.29
CA VAL A 84 -9.64 7.32 -28.98
C VAL A 84 -10.22 6.35 -27.95
N ALA A 85 -9.37 5.65 -27.22
CA ALA A 85 -9.81 4.73 -26.18
C ALA A 85 -10.71 5.51 -25.23
N VAL A 86 -12.01 5.19 -25.21
CA VAL A 86 -12.94 5.86 -24.33
C VAL A 86 -12.56 5.48 -22.91
N SER A 87 -12.19 6.49 -22.13
CA SER A 87 -11.87 6.27 -20.74
C SER A 87 -13.07 5.69 -20.01
N SER A 88 -12.82 4.60 -19.30
CA SER A 88 -13.84 3.89 -18.55
C SER A 88 -13.24 3.39 -17.25
N VAL A 89 -13.99 3.51 -16.17
CA VAL A 89 -13.65 2.93 -14.88
C VAL A 89 -14.83 2.08 -14.45
N SER A 90 -14.57 0.83 -14.11
CA SER A 90 -15.51 -0.07 -13.46
C SER A 90 -15.04 -0.37 -12.04
N MET A 91 -16.02 -0.50 -11.15
CA MET A 91 -15.80 -0.83 -9.75
C MET A 91 -16.81 -1.91 -9.36
N GLY A 92 -16.41 -2.81 -8.48
CA GLY A 92 -17.25 -3.88 -7.97
C GLY A 92 -16.71 -4.45 -6.68
N VAL A 93 -17.49 -5.30 -6.02
CA VAL A 93 -17.08 -6.02 -4.81
C VAL A 93 -17.28 -7.50 -5.09
N ASP A 94 -16.33 -8.34 -4.73
CA ASP A 94 -16.43 -9.80 -4.90
C ASP A 94 -17.16 -10.48 -3.74
N ALA A 95 -17.30 -11.81 -3.82
CA ALA A 95 -18.03 -12.63 -2.86
C ALA A 95 -17.46 -12.56 -1.42
N ASP A 96 -16.21 -12.14 -1.26
CA ASP A 96 -15.51 -12.04 0.02
C ASP A 96 -15.49 -10.60 0.57
N GLY A 97 -16.07 -9.65 -0.18
CA GLY A 97 -16.15 -8.25 0.21
C GLY A 97 -14.94 -7.42 -0.18
N VAL A 98 -14.10 -7.95 -1.07
CA VAL A 98 -12.94 -7.23 -1.57
C VAL A 98 -13.37 -6.37 -2.75
N GLY A 99 -13.20 -5.06 -2.60
CA GLY A 99 -13.45 -4.08 -3.65
C GLY A 99 -12.40 -4.16 -4.76
N GLN A 100 -12.86 -4.18 -6.02
CA GLN A 100 -12.03 -4.19 -7.22
C GLN A 100 -12.33 -2.94 -8.05
N VAL A 101 -11.28 -2.31 -8.59
CA VAL A 101 -11.37 -1.14 -9.48
C VAL A 101 -10.54 -1.43 -10.72
N ARG A 102 -11.14 -1.27 -11.91
CA ARG A 102 -10.47 -1.44 -13.20
C ARG A 102 -10.72 -0.22 -14.07
N GLY A 103 -9.64 0.41 -14.54
CA GLY A 103 -9.70 1.58 -15.41
C GLY A 103 -8.99 1.34 -16.74
N VAL A 104 -9.58 1.85 -17.82
CA VAL A 104 -8.92 2.12 -19.10
C VAL A 104 -8.98 3.63 -19.27
N LEU A 105 -7.84 4.28 -19.51
CA LEU A 105 -7.76 5.73 -19.66
C LEU A 105 -7.12 6.07 -21.00
N ALA A 106 -7.60 7.14 -21.62
CA ALA A 106 -6.94 7.77 -22.75
C ALA A 106 -5.50 8.18 -22.37
N PRO A 107 -4.56 8.26 -23.33
CA PRO A 107 -3.15 8.47 -23.03
C PRO A 107 -2.86 9.72 -22.20
N ASP A 108 -3.54 10.84 -22.47
CA ASP A 108 -3.40 12.11 -21.76
C ASP A 108 -3.97 12.04 -20.33
N GLU A 109 -5.16 11.46 -20.16
CA GLU A 109 -5.77 11.25 -18.85
C GLU A 109 -4.97 10.28 -17.98
N TYR A 110 -4.39 9.23 -18.59
CA TYR A 110 -3.49 8.31 -17.91
C TYR A 110 -2.27 9.03 -17.34
N ARG A 111 -1.72 10.03 -18.06
CA ARG A 111 -0.59 10.82 -17.54
C ARG A 111 -0.99 11.62 -16.32
N VAL A 112 -2.17 12.24 -16.33
CA VAL A 112 -2.69 12.95 -15.15
C VAL A 112 -2.84 12.02 -13.97
N PHE A 113 -3.45 10.84 -14.18
CA PHE A 113 -3.59 9.80 -13.15
C PHE A 113 -2.24 9.33 -12.62
N GLU A 114 -1.29 9.01 -13.50
CA GLU A 114 0.05 8.55 -13.12
C GLU A 114 0.80 9.61 -12.31
N THR A 115 0.75 10.88 -12.72
CA THR A 115 1.38 11.98 -12.00
C THR A 115 0.76 12.17 -10.62
N ALA A 116 -0.57 12.13 -10.50
CA ALA A 116 -1.25 12.22 -9.20
C ALA A 116 -0.87 11.05 -8.27
N MET A 117 -0.86 9.82 -8.80
CA MET A 117 -0.46 8.62 -8.04
C MET A 117 0.97 8.71 -7.53
N ARG A 118 1.90 9.21 -8.37
CA ARG A 118 3.31 9.40 -8.00
C ARG A 118 3.45 10.47 -6.91
N GLU A 119 2.82 11.62 -7.08
CA GLU A 119 2.87 12.69 -6.07
C GLU A 119 2.30 12.22 -4.73
N ALA A 120 1.13 11.58 -4.71
CA ALA A 120 0.53 11.07 -3.47
C ALA A 120 1.44 10.03 -2.79
N ARG A 121 2.04 9.13 -3.57
CA ARG A 121 2.99 8.14 -3.05
C ARG A 121 4.24 8.79 -2.47
N ASP A 122 4.83 9.74 -3.20
CA ASP A 122 6.05 10.44 -2.78
C ASP A 122 5.77 11.26 -1.51
N ALA A 123 4.60 11.91 -1.41
CA ALA A 123 4.17 12.63 -0.21
C ALA A 123 4.08 11.71 1.02
N LEU A 124 3.50 10.52 0.86
CA LEU A 124 3.43 9.52 1.94
C LEU A 124 4.82 9.00 2.32
N PHE A 125 5.69 8.75 1.33
CA PHE A 125 7.06 8.29 1.56
C PHE A 125 7.90 9.34 2.31
N HIS A 126 7.78 10.62 1.92
CA HIS A 126 8.43 11.73 2.62
C HIS A 126 7.86 11.96 4.03
N GLY A 127 6.65 11.46 4.32
CA GLY A 127 6.10 11.28 5.66
C GLY A 127 6.80 10.21 6.51
N ARG A 128 7.92 9.65 6.02
CA ARG A 128 8.76 8.61 6.65
C ARG A 128 8.08 7.25 6.81
N ASP A 129 7.16 6.91 5.91
CA ASP A 129 6.69 5.54 5.76
C ASP A 129 7.43 4.88 4.59
N PRO A 130 8.39 3.96 4.85
CA PRO A 130 9.15 3.30 3.79
C PRO A 130 8.31 2.24 3.05
N ASP A 131 7.18 1.80 3.59
CA ASP A 131 6.39 0.67 3.09
C ASP A 131 5.18 1.10 2.23
N VAL A 132 5.16 2.35 1.74
CA VAL A 132 4.03 2.91 0.99
C VAL A 132 3.79 2.17 -0.32
N THR A 133 2.57 1.65 -0.47
CA THR A 133 2.11 0.99 -1.68
C THR A 133 1.38 1.94 -2.63
N TRP A 134 1.20 1.53 -3.89
CA TRP A 134 0.32 2.27 -4.83
C TRP A 134 -1.14 2.28 -4.39
N ALA A 135 -1.58 1.29 -3.61
CA ALA A 135 -2.92 1.30 -3.05
C ALA A 135 -3.05 2.42 -1.99
N ASP A 136 -2.04 2.61 -1.14
CA ASP A 136 -2.05 3.71 -0.17
C ASP A 136 -2.07 5.07 -0.88
N ALA A 137 -1.34 5.22 -2.01
CA ALA A 137 -1.36 6.44 -2.82
C ALA A 137 -2.72 6.73 -3.45
N LEU A 138 -3.40 5.71 -3.99
CA LEU A 138 -4.75 5.87 -4.56
C LEU A 138 -5.76 6.28 -3.49
N ILE A 139 -5.71 5.63 -2.33
CA ILE A 139 -6.59 5.92 -1.19
C ILE A 139 -6.32 7.35 -0.66
N GLU A 140 -5.06 7.77 -0.60
CA GLU A 140 -4.68 9.14 -0.25
C GLU A 140 -5.29 10.19 -1.20
N ILE A 141 -5.27 9.94 -2.51
CA ILE A 141 -5.93 10.83 -3.49
C ILE A 141 -7.44 10.92 -3.22
N CYS A 142 -8.08 9.78 -2.94
CA CYS A 142 -9.50 9.74 -2.59
C CYS A 142 -9.80 10.54 -1.32
N HIS A 143 -8.99 10.39 -0.26
CA HIS A 143 -9.16 11.15 0.98
C HIS A 143 -9.02 12.66 0.74
N ARG A 144 -7.97 13.10 0.05
CA ARG A 144 -7.78 14.52 -0.30
C ARG A 144 -8.99 15.09 -1.03
N SER A 145 -9.54 14.34 -1.99
CA SER A 145 -10.74 14.72 -2.72
C SER A 145 -11.95 14.88 -1.81
N LEU A 146 -12.23 13.90 -0.95
CA LEU A 146 -13.36 13.93 -0.01
C LEU A 146 -13.23 15.06 1.02
N ASP A 147 -12.01 15.34 1.49
CA ASP A 147 -11.75 16.38 2.49
C ASP A 147 -11.99 17.80 1.95
N THR A 148 -11.88 18.00 0.63
CA THR A 148 -12.18 19.30 0.00
C THR A 148 -13.66 19.68 0.00
N VAL A 149 -14.57 18.75 0.34
CA VAL A 149 -16.01 19.00 0.32
C VAL A 149 -16.42 19.86 1.52
N ALA A 150 -16.41 21.19 1.35
CA ALA A 150 -16.71 22.14 2.41
C ALA A 150 -18.20 22.19 2.79
N GLU A 151 -19.11 21.95 1.84
CA GLU A 151 -20.56 22.04 2.07
C GLU A 151 -21.08 20.83 2.87
N PRO A 152 -21.75 21.03 4.03
CA PRO A 152 -22.23 19.93 4.87
C PRO A 152 -23.18 18.96 4.16
N SER A 153 -24.11 19.47 3.35
CA SER A 153 -25.08 18.68 2.58
C SER A 153 -24.40 17.74 1.57
N ARG A 154 -23.35 18.24 0.89
CA ARG A 154 -22.56 17.45 -0.07
C ARG A 154 -21.69 16.45 0.67
N ARG A 155 -21.08 16.83 1.79
CA ARG A 155 -20.28 15.94 2.64
C ARG A 155 -21.11 14.73 3.09
N ASP A 156 -22.35 14.96 3.54
CA ASP A 156 -23.25 13.91 3.98
C ASP A 156 -23.64 12.93 2.85
N ARG A 157 -23.72 13.40 1.60
CA ARG A 157 -24.01 12.56 0.43
C ARG A 157 -22.89 11.55 0.10
N PHE A 158 -21.66 11.85 0.49
CA PHE A 158 -20.50 10.98 0.27
C PHE A 158 -20.09 10.19 1.52
N ARG A 159 -20.92 10.21 2.57
CA ARG A 159 -20.68 9.41 3.77
C ARG A 159 -21.00 7.95 3.51
N ILE A 160 -20.11 7.10 3.98
CA ILE A 160 -20.32 5.66 4.01
C ILE A 160 -21.24 5.38 5.20
N ASN A 161 -22.40 4.77 4.93
CA ASN A 161 -23.33 4.32 5.96
C ASN A 161 -23.10 2.84 6.24
N LEU A 162 -22.95 2.49 7.51
CA LEU A 162 -22.96 1.12 7.99
C LEU A 162 -24.30 0.85 8.67
N TYR A 163 -24.90 -0.30 8.39
CA TYR A 163 -26.12 -0.76 9.02
C TYR A 163 -25.74 -1.84 10.00
N VAL A 164 -26.13 -1.69 11.27
CA VAL A 164 -25.79 -2.61 12.35
C VAL A 164 -27.08 -3.21 12.88
N ASP A 165 -27.22 -4.53 12.80
CA ASP A 165 -28.35 -5.25 13.39
C ASP A 165 -28.07 -5.59 14.86
N VAL A 166 -29.12 -5.94 15.60
CA VAL A 166 -29.06 -6.22 17.05
C VAL A 166 -28.19 -7.42 17.43
N ASP A 167 -27.90 -8.30 16.47
CA ASP A 167 -26.99 -9.44 16.63
C ASP A 167 -25.51 -9.05 16.41
N GLY A 168 -25.24 -7.78 16.13
CA GLY A 168 -23.92 -7.24 15.83
C GLY A 168 -23.55 -7.35 14.35
N THR A 169 -24.37 -7.94 13.49
CA THR A 169 -24.07 -8.02 12.05
C THR A 169 -24.03 -6.61 11.46
N THR A 170 -22.92 -6.27 10.81
CA THR A 170 -22.78 -4.98 10.12
C THR A 170 -22.73 -5.16 8.61
N THR A 171 -23.49 -4.34 7.89
CA THR A 171 -23.54 -4.31 6.43
C THR A 171 -23.37 -2.90 5.86
N PHE A 172 -23.00 -2.78 4.59
CA PHE A 172 -23.15 -1.55 3.82
C PHE A 172 -24.59 -1.38 3.31
N ALA A 173 -24.90 -0.24 2.67
CA ALA A 173 -26.22 0.07 2.14
C ALA A 173 -26.75 -0.91 1.07
N ASP A 174 -25.85 -1.64 0.43
CA ASP A 174 -26.13 -2.71 -0.53
C ASP A 174 -26.29 -4.10 0.13
N ASN A 175 -26.40 -4.14 1.46
CA ASN A 175 -26.46 -5.34 2.31
C ASN A 175 -25.18 -6.20 2.29
N TRP A 176 -24.06 -5.65 1.83
CA TRP A 176 -22.79 -6.36 1.87
C TRP A 176 -22.26 -6.49 3.30
N ARG A 177 -21.99 -7.71 3.78
CA ARG A 177 -21.49 -7.94 5.15
C ARG A 177 -20.06 -7.43 5.31
N VAL A 178 -19.86 -6.61 6.34
CA VAL A 178 -18.56 -6.07 6.72
C VAL A 178 -17.90 -7.01 7.73
N PRO A 179 -16.69 -7.52 7.45
CA PRO A 179 -15.93 -8.31 8.41
C PRO A 179 -15.67 -7.53 9.69
N ASP A 180 -15.68 -8.21 10.84
CA ASP A 180 -15.60 -7.57 12.17
C ASP A 180 -14.32 -6.70 12.32
N THR A 181 -13.18 -7.16 11.79
CA THR A 181 -11.93 -6.38 11.79
C THR A 181 -11.99 -5.09 10.96
N VAL A 182 -12.76 -5.10 9.86
CA VAL A 182 -12.98 -3.92 9.04
C VAL A 182 -13.97 -3.00 9.73
N ARG A 183 -15.04 -3.56 10.31
CA ARG A 183 -16.03 -2.85 11.11
C ARG A 183 -15.37 -2.08 12.26
N ASP A 184 -14.54 -2.72 13.06
CA ASP A 184 -13.84 -2.10 14.19
C ASP A 184 -13.00 -0.91 13.73
N ARG A 185 -12.25 -1.09 12.63
CA ARG A 185 -11.46 -0.03 12.00
C ARG A 185 -12.32 1.15 11.55
N LEU A 186 -13.45 0.84 10.94
CA LEU A 186 -14.40 1.79 10.39
C LEU A 186 -15.08 2.61 11.51
N PHE A 187 -15.42 1.99 12.64
CA PHE A 187 -15.99 2.70 13.80
C PHE A 187 -15.02 3.66 14.48
N CYS A 188 -13.73 3.34 14.51
CA CYS A 188 -12.73 4.21 15.11
C CYS A 188 -12.51 5.50 14.30
N ASP A 189 -12.55 5.44 12.97
CA ASP A 189 -12.13 6.54 12.09
C ASP A 189 -13.11 7.75 12.05
N GLY A 190 -14.31 7.59 12.61
CA GLY A 190 -15.30 8.67 12.76
C GLY A 190 -15.97 9.14 11.46
N THR A 191 -15.61 8.60 10.30
CA THR A 191 -16.16 9.02 8.99
C THR A 191 -17.52 8.38 8.67
N ILE A 192 -18.05 7.58 9.58
CA ILE A 192 -19.10 6.61 9.26
C ILE A 192 -20.32 6.81 10.15
N THR A 193 -21.49 6.77 9.52
CA THR A 193 -22.77 6.80 10.21
C THR A 193 -23.29 5.39 10.36
N ALA A 194 -23.51 4.96 11.60
CA ALA A 194 -24.19 3.69 11.88
C ALA A 194 -25.70 3.87 11.93
N VAL A 195 -26.43 2.97 11.28
CA VAL A 195 -27.90 2.89 11.29
C VAL A 195 -28.30 1.63 12.03
N GLY A 196 -29.02 1.78 13.15
CA GLY A 196 -29.47 0.63 13.95
C GLY A 196 -30.68 -0.05 13.33
N LEU A 197 -30.56 -1.36 13.09
CA LEU A 197 -31.63 -2.23 12.60
C LEU A 197 -32.13 -3.16 13.73
N VAL A 198 -33.42 -3.50 13.70
CA VAL A 198 -34.00 -4.62 14.45
C VAL A 198 -34.76 -5.46 13.45
N GLY A 199 -34.29 -6.68 13.19
CA GLY A 199 -34.93 -7.59 12.24
C GLY A 199 -34.97 -7.01 10.82
N GLY A 200 -33.89 -6.34 10.42
CA GLY A 200 -33.78 -5.66 9.12
C GLY A 200 -34.56 -4.35 8.99
N VAL A 201 -35.33 -3.94 10.00
CA VAL A 201 -36.08 -2.67 9.99
C VAL A 201 -35.25 -1.58 10.68
N PRO A 202 -35.02 -0.42 10.05
CA PRO A 202 -34.39 0.73 10.71
C PRO A 202 -35.26 1.21 11.87
N VAL A 203 -34.86 0.88 13.09
CA VAL A 203 -35.57 1.27 14.31
C VAL A 203 -35.01 2.54 14.93
N ASN A 204 -33.78 2.88 14.58
CA ASN A 204 -33.13 4.09 15.07
C ASN A 204 -32.21 4.63 13.98
N VAL A 205 -32.65 5.70 13.32
CA VAL A 205 -31.70 6.67 12.74
C VAL A 205 -31.25 7.54 13.90
N GLY A 206 -30.56 6.92 14.85
CA GLY A 206 -30.20 7.56 16.10
C GLY A 206 -29.47 8.85 15.79
N ARG A 207 -29.78 9.91 16.55
CA ARG A 207 -28.87 11.05 16.71
C ARG A 207 -27.46 10.50 16.69
N SER A 208 -26.70 10.85 15.65
CA SER A 208 -25.31 10.47 15.42
C SER A 208 -24.59 10.11 16.73
N GLN A 209 -24.57 8.83 17.07
CA GLN A 209 -23.79 8.31 18.18
C GLN A 209 -22.98 7.15 17.60
N ARG A 210 -21.64 7.13 17.67
CA ARG A 210 -20.69 8.02 18.35
C ARG A 210 -19.40 8.03 17.53
N ILE A 211 -19.48 8.72 16.41
CA ILE A 211 -18.33 9.35 15.76
C ILE A 211 -17.67 10.24 16.82
N VAL A 212 -16.35 10.17 16.97
CA VAL A 212 -15.61 11.15 17.79
C VAL A 212 -16.06 12.54 17.32
N PRO A 213 -16.82 13.31 18.13
CA PRO A 213 -17.39 14.55 17.65
C PRO A 213 -16.27 15.46 17.14
N ASP A 214 -16.49 16.22 16.06
CA ASP A 214 -15.44 17.06 15.46
C ASP A 214 -14.70 17.92 16.48
N ARG A 215 -15.42 18.41 17.50
CA ARG A 215 -14.83 19.14 18.63
C ARG A 215 -13.83 18.28 19.43
N THR A 216 -14.23 17.08 19.83
CA THR A 216 -13.37 16.13 20.55
C THR A 216 -12.20 15.68 19.66
N ARG A 217 -12.46 15.44 18.37
CA ARG A 217 -11.44 15.06 17.39
C ARG A 217 -10.36 16.13 17.29
N ARG A 218 -10.76 17.40 17.09
CA ARG A 218 -9.82 18.53 17.04
C ARG A 218 -9.02 18.69 18.33
N LEU A 219 -9.63 18.43 19.49
CA LEU A 219 -8.93 18.45 20.77
C LEU A 219 -7.86 17.35 20.85
N VAL A 220 -8.19 16.13 20.45
CA VAL A 220 -7.26 14.99 20.43
C VAL A 220 -6.14 15.21 19.41
N GLU A 221 -6.47 15.64 18.19
CA GLU A 221 -5.47 15.96 17.15
C GLU A 221 -4.52 17.07 17.59
N HIS A 222 -5.04 18.10 18.27
CA HIS A 222 -4.22 19.17 18.82
C HIS A 222 -3.32 18.70 19.98
N ARG A 223 -3.83 17.81 20.84
CA ARG A 223 -3.06 17.21 21.95
C ARG A 223 -1.94 16.31 21.44
N ASP A 224 -2.23 15.53 20.41
CA ASP A 224 -1.35 14.44 19.98
C ASP A 224 -0.34 14.86 18.91
N LEU A 225 -0.64 15.91 18.13
CA LEU A 225 0.24 16.49 17.09
C LEU A 225 0.75 15.50 16.03
N GLY A 226 0.16 14.30 15.96
CA GLY A 226 0.60 13.21 15.12
C GLY A 226 0.36 11.84 15.76
N CYS A 227 0.97 10.81 15.18
CA CYS A 227 0.88 9.45 15.67
C CYS A 227 1.64 9.33 17.01
N ARG A 228 0.93 8.91 18.07
CA ARG A 228 1.49 8.82 19.43
C ARG A 228 2.39 7.60 19.68
N VAL A 229 2.46 6.66 18.74
CA VAL A 229 3.34 5.48 18.88
C VAL A 229 4.81 5.93 18.98
N PRO A 230 5.57 5.48 19.99
CA PRO A 230 6.96 5.91 20.20
C PRO A 230 7.82 5.70 18.95
N GLY A 231 8.55 6.74 18.56
CA GLY A 231 9.41 6.73 17.36
C GLY A 231 8.68 6.96 16.03
N CYS A 232 7.35 7.09 16.03
CA CYS A 232 6.61 7.51 14.83
C CYS A 232 6.64 9.02 14.69
N SER A 233 6.97 9.52 13.50
CA SER A 233 7.01 10.96 13.17
C SER A 233 5.89 11.39 12.23
N GLN A 234 4.93 10.50 11.94
CA GLN A 234 3.82 10.80 11.06
C GLN A 234 2.86 11.78 11.77
N SER A 235 2.79 13.02 11.26
CA SER A 235 1.95 14.08 11.81
C SER A 235 0.70 14.36 10.98
N ARG A 236 0.63 13.82 9.76
CA ARG A 236 -0.50 13.98 8.84
C ARG A 236 -1.27 12.67 8.72
N TRP A 237 -2.54 12.80 8.34
CA TRP A 237 -3.42 11.65 8.04
C TRP A 237 -3.56 10.69 9.22
N VAL A 238 -3.56 11.24 10.42
CA VAL A 238 -3.76 10.48 11.65
C VAL A 238 -5.25 10.26 11.88
N GLN A 239 -5.56 9.07 12.36
CA GLN A 239 -6.90 8.63 12.70
C GLN A 239 -6.99 8.63 14.23
N VAL A 240 -8.07 9.21 14.75
CA VAL A 240 -8.35 9.12 16.19
C VAL A 240 -8.88 7.71 16.45
N HIS A 241 -8.30 7.01 17.40
CA HIS A 241 -8.61 5.62 17.71
C HIS A 241 -8.91 5.44 19.20
N HIS A 242 -9.77 4.48 19.53
CA HIS A 242 -10.13 4.17 20.91
C HIS A 242 -9.14 3.15 21.51
N ILE A 243 -8.43 3.51 22.57
CA ILE A 243 -7.49 2.62 23.28
C ILE A 243 -8.20 1.35 23.78
N ILE A 244 -9.34 1.53 24.44
CA ILE A 244 -10.28 0.46 24.76
C ILE A 244 -11.32 0.46 23.64
N HIS A 245 -11.37 -0.63 22.87
CA HIS A 245 -12.23 -0.74 21.71
C HIS A 245 -13.70 -0.55 22.09
N TRP A 246 -14.42 0.21 21.29
CA TRP A 246 -15.83 0.49 21.56
C TRP A 246 -16.72 -0.75 21.34
N ASP A 247 -16.54 -1.48 20.24
CA ASP A 247 -17.44 -2.60 19.89
C ASP A 247 -17.17 -3.84 20.77
N ALA A 248 -15.89 -4.20 20.92
CA ALA A 248 -15.50 -5.37 21.72
C ALA A 248 -15.64 -5.16 23.24
N ASP A 249 -15.30 -3.97 23.75
CA ASP A 249 -15.11 -3.73 25.18
C ASP A 249 -15.95 -2.56 25.74
N ASN A 250 -16.85 -1.99 24.92
CA ASN A 250 -17.72 -0.88 25.30
C ASN A 250 -16.95 0.36 25.83
N GLY A 251 -15.74 0.61 25.29
CA GLY A 251 -14.87 1.71 25.68
C GLY A 251 -15.49 3.10 25.45
N PRO A 252 -15.35 4.07 26.38
CA PRO A 252 -16.01 5.37 26.28
C PRO A 252 -15.37 6.26 25.20
N THR A 253 -16.16 7.14 24.58
CA THR A 253 -15.66 8.15 23.63
C THR A 253 -15.26 9.43 24.39
N GLU A 254 -14.24 9.29 25.23
CA GLU A 254 -13.69 10.36 26.06
C GLU A 254 -12.21 10.59 25.69
N THR A 255 -11.72 11.81 25.86
CA THR A 255 -10.38 12.21 25.40
C THR A 255 -9.27 11.28 25.90
N TRP A 256 -9.37 10.80 27.15
CA TRP A 256 -8.42 9.86 27.73
C TRP A 256 -8.37 8.49 27.04
N ASN A 257 -9.47 8.07 26.42
CA ASN A 257 -9.58 6.80 25.70
C ASN A 257 -9.33 6.97 24.21
N LEU A 258 -9.10 8.20 23.72
CA LEU A 258 -8.89 8.49 22.30
C LEU A 258 -7.44 8.85 22.04
N ILE A 259 -6.87 8.36 20.94
CA ILE A 259 -5.46 8.58 20.58
C ILE A 259 -5.24 8.68 19.07
N CYS A 260 -4.37 9.57 18.62
CA CYS A 260 -4.00 9.66 17.21
C CYS A 260 -3.00 8.56 16.80
N LEU A 261 -3.35 7.80 15.75
CA LEU A 261 -2.51 6.78 15.13
C LEU A 261 -2.40 7.02 13.62
N CYS A 262 -1.24 6.74 13.02
CA CYS A 262 -1.14 6.69 11.55
C CYS A 262 -1.84 5.44 10.99
N PRO A 263 -2.17 5.39 9.68
CA PRO A 263 -2.90 4.26 9.10
C PRO A 263 -2.22 2.91 9.34
N ARG A 264 -0.88 2.86 9.33
CA ARG A 264 -0.10 1.66 9.62
C ARG A 264 -0.29 1.19 11.06
N HIS A 265 -0.07 2.07 12.04
CA HIS A 265 -0.20 1.70 13.46
C HIS A 265 -1.64 1.44 13.87
N HIS A 266 -2.60 2.14 13.26
CA HIS A 266 -4.01 1.85 13.41
C HIS A 266 -4.33 0.41 12.97
N ARG A 267 -3.88 0.00 11.77
CA ARG A 267 -4.03 -1.39 11.29
C ARG A 267 -3.35 -2.40 12.23
N LEU A 268 -2.14 -2.12 12.71
CA LEU A 268 -1.42 -3.03 13.61
C LEU A 268 -2.13 -3.23 14.94
N HIS A 269 -2.77 -2.18 15.46
CA HIS A 269 -3.53 -2.28 16.71
C HIS A 269 -4.78 -3.15 16.55
N HIS A 270 -5.56 -2.95 15.47
CA HIS A 270 -6.69 -3.82 15.13
C HIS A 270 -6.28 -5.28 14.88
N GLN A 271 -5.06 -5.53 14.41
CA GLN A 271 -4.53 -6.88 14.23
C GLN A 271 -4.03 -7.52 15.55
N GLY A 272 -4.14 -6.84 16.69
CA GLY A 272 -3.58 -7.29 17.97
C GLY A 272 -2.04 -7.32 18.01
N ARG A 273 -1.38 -6.68 17.04
CA ARG A 273 0.09 -6.66 16.92
C ARG A 273 0.74 -5.46 17.59
N LEU A 274 -0.05 -4.44 17.90
CA LEU A 274 0.29 -3.28 18.70
C LEU A 274 -0.71 -3.22 19.86
N GLY A 275 -0.23 -3.34 21.10
CA GLY A 275 -1.06 -3.11 22.27
C GLY A 275 -1.00 -1.65 22.70
N ILE A 276 -2.14 -1.11 23.15
CA ILE A 276 -2.24 0.25 23.68
C ILE A 276 -3.06 0.16 24.97
N THR A 277 -2.55 0.73 26.05
CA THR A 277 -3.26 0.79 27.34
C THR A 277 -2.97 2.12 28.04
N GLY A 278 -3.79 2.51 29.01
CA GLY A 278 -3.59 3.71 29.82
C GLY A 278 -4.43 4.91 29.38
N ASN A 279 -4.09 6.09 29.89
CA ASN A 279 -4.82 7.33 29.70
C ASN A 279 -4.07 8.29 28.77
N ALA A 280 -4.70 8.67 27.65
CA ALA A 280 -4.14 9.53 26.61
C ALA A 280 -4.05 11.02 26.99
N ASP A 281 -4.81 11.48 27.98
CA ASP A 281 -4.74 12.86 28.49
C ASP A 281 -3.53 13.07 29.40
N LEU A 282 -2.95 11.99 29.92
CA LEU A 282 -1.76 12.07 30.75
C LEU A 282 -0.49 12.22 29.90
N THR A 283 0.45 13.01 30.41
CA THR A 283 1.74 13.23 29.78
C THR A 283 2.53 11.93 29.71
N THR A 284 3.14 11.64 28.56
CA THR A 284 3.99 10.45 28.38
C THR A 284 5.05 10.37 29.49
N GLY A 285 5.13 9.22 30.17
CA GLY A 285 6.06 8.99 31.27
C GLY A 285 5.50 9.22 32.68
N THR A 286 4.27 9.74 32.83
CA THR A 286 3.60 9.79 34.15
C THR A 286 2.88 8.47 34.47
N PRO A 287 2.70 8.10 35.74
CA PRO A 287 1.94 6.91 36.12
C PRO A 287 0.53 6.92 35.50
N GLY A 288 0.15 5.82 34.84
CA GLY A 288 -1.14 5.68 34.17
C GLY A 288 -1.24 6.31 32.78
N ALA A 289 -0.18 6.98 32.29
CA ALA A 289 -0.12 7.45 30.91
C ALA A 289 -0.09 6.29 29.91
N VAL A 290 -0.34 6.61 28.64
CA VAL A 290 -0.38 5.60 27.58
C VAL A 290 0.91 4.80 27.50
N VAL A 291 0.76 3.48 27.46
CA VAL A 291 1.82 2.51 27.22
C VAL A 291 1.50 1.76 25.94
N PHE A 292 2.48 1.70 25.04
CA PHE A 292 2.42 0.91 23.83
C PHE A 292 3.22 -0.37 24.00
N THR A 293 2.73 -1.50 23.49
CA THR A 293 3.41 -2.80 23.57
C THR A 293 3.52 -3.47 22.21
N ASP A 294 4.58 -4.25 22.00
CA ASP A 294 4.71 -5.12 20.83
C ASP A 294 3.77 -6.34 20.92
N ILE A 295 3.78 -7.18 19.89
CA ILE A 295 2.99 -8.43 19.83
C ILE A 295 3.29 -9.41 20.98
N ARG A 296 4.41 -9.25 21.69
CA ARG A 296 4.81 -10.07 22.84
C ARG A 296 4.48 -9.38 24.17
N GLY A 297 3.78 -8.25 24.15
CA GLY A 297 3.45 -7.45 25.33
C GLY A 297 4.62 -6.64 25.89
N SER A 298 5.74 -6.54 25.18
CA SER A 298 6.90 -5.77 25.65
C SER A 298 6.69 -4.27 25.38
N PRO A 299 6.93 -3.36 26.35
CA PRO A 299 6.76 -1.93 26.15
C PRO A 299 7.65 -1.40 25.01
N LEU A 300 7.03 -0.68 24.06
CA LEU A 300 7.74 0.05 23.03
C LEU A 300 8.44 1.23 23.68
N LYS A 301 9.76 1.25 23.57
CA LYS A 301 10.56 2.41 23.94
C LYS A 301 10.65 3.34 22.73
N PRO A 302 10.73 4.66 22.91
CA PRO A 302 11.17 5.54 21.84
C PRO A 302 12.46 4.93 21.30
N ALA A 303 12.46 4.57 20.01
CA ALA A 303 13.71 4.28 19.33
C ALA A 303 14.59 5.49 19.61
N ALA A 304 15.75 5.27 20.21
CA ALA A 304 16.65 6.36 20.58
C ALA A 304 16.73 7.32 19.40
N ASP A 305 16.46 8.60 19.64
CA ASP A 305 16.95 9.61 18.70
C ASP A 305 18.41 9.25 18.49
N PRO A 306 18.86 9.04 17.23
CA PRO A 306 20.23 8.68 16.98
C PRO A 306 21.08 9.74 17.70
N ALA A 307 21.83 9.29 18.72
CA ALA A 307 22.64 10.20 19.51
C ALA A 307 23.54 10.94 18.52
N ALA A 308 23.50 12.28 18.58
CA ALA A 308 24.39 13.08 17.75
C ALA A 308 25.82 12.54 17.99
N PRO A 309 26.56 12.16 16.93
CA PRO A 309 27.86 11.55 17.09
C PRO A 309 28.74 12.46 17.95
N THR A 310 29.27 11.93 19.06
CA THR A 310 30.09 12.68 20.02
C THR A 310 31.50 12.98 19.51
N SER A 311 31.85 12.40 18.37
CA SER A 311 33.10 12.59 17.68
C SER A 311 32.85 12.90 16.21
N PRO A 312 33.73 13.69 15.56
CA PRO A 312 33.70 13.83 14.12
C PRO A 312 33.75 12.43 13.47
N PRO A 313 33.03 12.23 12.34
CA PRO A 313 33.10 10.97 11.61
C PRO A 313 34.57 10.59 11.38
N PRO A 314 34.93 9.30 11.53
CA PRO A 314 36.28 8.87 11.17
C PRO A 314 36.57 9.30 9.74
N GLU A 315 37.79 9.81 9.48
CA GLU A 315 38.17 10.16 8.12
C GLU A 315 37.97 8.92 7.23
N PRO A 316 37.14 9.01 6.18
CA PRO A 316 36.85 7.87 5.36
C PRO A 316 38.15 7.34 4.77
N ALA A 317 38.46 6.07 5.06
CA ALA A 317 39.62 5.38 4.53
C ALA A 317 39.40 5.15 3.03
N GLY A 318 39.74 6.16 2.24
CA GLY A 318 39.54 6.20 0.80
C GLY A 318 38.30 6.97 0.37
N ARG A 319 38.25 7.28 -0.93
CA ARG A 319 37.10 7.90 -1.55
C ARG A 319 35.97 6.87 -1.57
N TYR A 320 34.94 7.06 -0.75
CA TYR A 320 33.75 6.23 -0.76
C TYR A 320 33.12 6.26 -2.16
N VAL A 321 33.28 5.18 -2.91
CA VAL A 321 32.57 4.96 -4.18
C VAL A 321 31.22 4.38 -3.79
N HIS A 322 30.22 5.24 -3.75
CA HIS A 322 28.83 4.79 -3.60
C HIS A 322 28.52 3.81 -4.73
N PRO A 323 27.85 2.67 -4.44
CA PRO A 323 27.09 1.99 -5.49
C PRO A 323 26.20 3.05 -6.14
N LEU A 324 26.05 3.03 -7.47
CA LEU A 324 25.39 4.11 -8.23
C LEU A 324 24.02 4.53 -7.67
N GLY A 325 23.36 3.67 -6.87
CA GLY A 325 22.19 4.05 -6.08
C GLY A 325 20.99 4.39 -6.96
N GLU A 326 21.11 4.13 -8.25
CA GLU A 326 20.09 4.38 -9.24
C GLU A 326 18.91 3.47 -8.95
N ARG A 327 17.71 4.04 -9.09
CA ARG A 327 16.47 3.28 -9.01
C ARG A 327 16.55 2.12 -10.00
N LEU A 328 16.25 0.90 -9.55
CA LEU A 328 15.98 -0.21 -10.45
C LEU A 328 14.70 0.12 -11.24
N ASP A 329 14.90 0.76 -12.37
CA ASP A 329 13.86 1.08 -13.33
C ASP A 329 13.52 -0.19 -14.08
N ARG A 330 12.54 -0.91 -13.54
CA ARG A 330 12.08 -2.23 -14.01
C ARG A 330 11.67 -2.25 -15.48
N TRP A 331 11.42 -1.09 -16.09
CA TRP A 331 11.11 -0.92 -17.50
C TRP A 331 12.35 -0.94 -18.40
N ALA A 332 13.56 -0.83 -17.85
CA ALA A 332 14.84 -0.91 -18.56
C ALA A 332 15.49 -2.30 -18.50
N VAL A 333 14.86 -3.25 -17.80
CA VAL A 333 15.28 -4.66 -17.80
C VAL A 333 14.51 -5.36 -18.91
N HIS A 334 15.22 -5.84 -19.93
CA HIS A 334 14.65 -6.63 -21.00
C HIS A 334 15.46 -7.91 -21.15
N PHE A 335 14.76 -9.03 -21.24
CA PHE A 335 15.35 -10.29 -21.65
C PHE A 335 15.16 -10.45 -23.15
N ASN A 336 16.21 -10.74 -23.90
CA ASN A 336 16.09 -10.91 -25.33
C ASN A 336 15.33 -12.20 -25.61
N GLU A 337 14.23 -12.07 -26.34
CA GLU A 337 13.53 -13.24 -26.87
C GLU A 337 14.43 -13.92 -27.92
N PRO A 338 14.38 -15.26 -28.03
CA PRO A 338 15.09 -15.95 -29.09
C PRO A 338 14.53 -15.53 -30.45
N HIS A 339 15.28 -14.74 -31.20
CA HIS A 339 14.99 -14.47 -32.61
C HIS A 339 15.15 -15.77 -33.42
N PRO A 340 14.26 -16.05 -34.40
CA PRO A 340 14.51 -17.13 -35.34
C PRO A 340 15.81 -16.80 -36.09
N GLN A 341 16.84 -17.60 -35.86
CA GLN A 341 18.06 -17.50 -36.65
C GLN A 341 17.67 -17.75 -38.09
N ARG A 342 17.82 -16.75 -38.96
CA ARG A 342 17.82 -16.99 -40.41
C ARG A 342 18.95 -17.96 -40.67
N THR A 343 18.61 -19.20 -41.00
CA THR A 343 19.54 -20.20 -41.46
C THR A 343 20.20 -19.65 -42.72
N SER A 344 21.49 -19.36 -42.64
CA SER A 344 22.34 -19.04 -43.80
C SER A 344 22.56 -20.26 -44.67
#